data_AF-A0A0K2RDU5-F1
#
_entry.id   AF-A0A0K2RDU5-F1
#
_cell.length_a   1.000
_cell.length_b   1.000
_cell.length_c   1.000
_cell.angle_alpha   90.00
_cell.angle_beta   90.00
_cell.angle_gamma   90.00
#
_symmetry.space_group_name_H-M   'P 1'
#
loop_
_entity.id
_entity.type
_entity.pdbx_description
1 polymer ?
#
loop_
_entity_poly.entity_id
_entity_poly.type
_entity_poly.pdbx_seq_one_letter_code
_entity_poly.pdbx_strand_id
1 'polypeptide(L)'
;MTTMLVLSTPAIVVDRDTVQVGRATIQREFVGAVTAYRKDEATAERGTRLHGLAFLCLRGWIDPVVRIEITDPADRTPYWLTSTRRPKNFWQRCPRSLREASFRIPCNKGARPSPAQSGSGV
;
A
#
# COMPACT_ATOMS: atom_id res chain seq x y z
N MET A 1 3.28 11.05 32.34
CA MET A 1 2.75 9.99 31.45
C MET A 1 2.69 10.58 30.04
N THR A 2 3.83 10.62 29.36
CA THR A 2 3.99 11.27 28.07
C THR A 2 3.32 10.40 27.02
N THR A 3 2.19 10.85 26.49
CA THR A 3 1.48 10.23 25.38
C THR A 3 2.38 10.33 24.15
N MET A 4 3.17 9.29 23.93
CA MET A 4 4.00 9.15 22.75
C MET A 4 3.07 8.84 21.58
N LEU A 5 2.65 9.88 20.85
CA LEU A 5 1.93 9.74 19.60
C LEU A 5 2.93 9.24 18.56
N VAL A 6 3.10 7.92 18.46
CA VAL A 6 3.87 7.33 17.36
C VAL A 6 3.10 7.64 16.08
N LEU A 7 3.51 8.70 15.36
CA LEU A 7 3.09 9.01 13.99
C LEU A 7 3.63 7.92 13.04
N SER A 8 3.20 6.67 13.23
CA SER A 8 3.48 5.60 12.28
C SER A 8 2.76 5.96 11.00
N THR A 9 3.51 6.48 10.03
CA THR A 9 2.94 6.86 8.74
C THR A 9 2.64 5.55 8.02
N PRO A 10 1.37 5.20 7.73
CA PRO A 10 1.08 4.01 6.94
C PRO A 10 1.85 4.15 5.64
N ALA A 11 2.70 3.15 5.40
CA ALA A 11 3.55 3.05 4.24
C ALA A 11 3.24 1.73 3.54
N ILE A 12 3.42 1.74 2.23
CA ILE A 12 3.38 0.53 1.43
C ILE A 12 4.80 -0.02 1.43
N VAL A 13 5.02 -1.16 2.07
CA VAL A 13 6.30 -1.86 2.06
C VAL A 13 6.18 -2.99 1.05
N VAL A 14 7.05 -2.99 0.06
CA VAL A 14 7.14 -4.05 -0.94
C VAL A 14 8.42 -4.80 -0.68
N ASP A 15 8.28 -6.06 -0.28
CA ASP A 15 9.38 -6.98 -0.07
C ASP A 15 9.54 -7.91 -1.29
N ARG A 16 10.45 -8.89 -1.19
CA ARG A 16 10.64 -9.92 -2.20
C ARG A 16 9.38 -10.79 -2.32
N ASP A 17 8.93 -11.31 -1.18
CA ASP A 17 7.90 -12.35 -1.11
C ASP A 17 6.57 -11.81 -0.58
N THR A 18 6.56 -10.61 0.01
CA THR A 18 5.35 -10.02 0.62
C THR A 18 5.14 -8.56 0.23
N VAL A 19 3.89 -8.12 0.31
CA VAL A 19 3.47 -6.73 0.17
C VAL A 19 2.68 -6.36 1.42
N GLN A 20 3.11 -5.30 2.08
CA GLN A 20 2.45 -4.75 3.26
C GLN A 20 1.89 -3.37 2.96
N VAL A 21 0.62 -3.14 3.31
CA VAL A 21 -0.07 -1.86 3.23
C VAL A 21 -0.58 -1.49 4.62
N GLY A 22 0.10 -0.54 5.26
CA GLY A 22 -0.21 -0.17 6.63
C GLY A 22 0.00 -1.33 7.59
N ARG A 23 -1.10 -1.95 8.05
CA ARG A 23 -1.10 -3.10 8.97
C ARG A 23 -1.39 -4.45 8.31
N ALA A 24 -1.83 -4.46 7.04
CA ALA A 24 -2.12 -5.68 6.32
C ALA A 24 -0.89 -6.12 5.52
N THR A 25 -0.53 -7.39 5.59
CA THR A 25 0.58 -8.00 4.87
C THR A 25 0.07 -9.22 4.12
N ILE A 26 0.43 -9.35 2.84
CA ILE A 26 0.05 -10.48 2.00
C ILE A 26 1.26 -10.98 1.21
N GLN A 27 1.25 -12.25 0.81
CA GLN A 27 2.24 -12.77 -0.11
C GLN A 27 2.09 -12.14 -1.51
N ARG A 28 3.21 -11.85 -2.15
CA ARG A 28 3.28 -11.18 -3.44
C ARG A 28 2.73 -12.02 -4.58
N GLU A 29 2.69 -13.35 -4.40
CA GLU A 29 2.04 -14.28 -5.34
C GLU A 29 0.53 -14.06 -5.45
N PHE A 30 -0.10 -13.56 -4.39
CA PHE A 30 -1.53 -13.24 -4.37
C PHE A 30 -1.83 -11.80 -4.77
N VAL A 31 -0.82 -11.02 -5.13
CA VAL A 31 -1.01 -9.66 -5.62
C VAL A 31 -1.23 -9.70 -7.13
N GLY A 32 -2.44 -9.34 -7.54
CA GLY A 32 -2.86 -9.27 -8.94
C GLY A 32 -2.53 -7.93 -9.59
N ALA A 33 -3.49 -7.39 -10.34
CA ALA A 33 -3.32 -6.12 -11.02
C ALA A 33 -3.27 -4.94 -10.02
N VAL A 34 -2.41 -3.98 -10.33
CA VAL A 34 -2.22 -2.78 -9.53
C VAL A 34 -2.57 -1.56 -10.39
N THR A 35 -3.65 -0.89 -10.03
CA THR A 35 -4.20 0.24 -10.78
C THR A 35 -4.26 1.48 -9.92
N ALA A 36 -3.73 2.59 -10.43
CA ALA A 36 -3.74 3.86 -9.72
C ALA A 36 -4.75 4.83 -10.33
N TYR A 37 -5.65 5.33 -9.49
CA TYR A 37 -6.71 6.27 -9.84
C TYR A 37 -6.43 7.66 -9.26
N ARG A 38 -6.89 8.71 -9.96
CA ARG A 38 -6.74 10.11 -9.53
C ARG A 38 -8.06 10.87 -9.64
N LYS A 39 -8.15 12.01 -8.93
CA LYS A 39 -9.28 12.95 -9.00
C LYS A 39 -10.64 12.24 -8.85
N ASP A 40 -11.54 12.40 -9.80
CA ASP A 40 -12.92 11.90 -9.74
C ASP A 40 -12.99 10.37 -9.73
N GLU A 41 -12.11 9.68 -10.46
CA GLU A 41 -12.02 8.22 -10.42
C GLU A 41 -11.62 7.73 -9.03
N ALA A 42 -10.67 8.42 -8.40
CA ALA A 42 -10.27 8.10 -7.05
C ALA A 42 -11.43 8.33 -6.06
N THR A 43 -12.24 9.36 -6.26
CA THR A 43 -13.43 9.61 -5.44
C THR A 43 -14.50 8.54 -5.65
N ALA A 44 -14.69 8.09 -6.88
CA ALA A 44 -15.60 7.00 -7.21
C ALA A 44 -15.17 5.68 -6.54
N GLU A 45 -13.88 5.30 -6.61
CA GLU A 45 -13.35 4.09 -5.96
C GLU A 45 -13.48 4.14 -4.43
N ARG A 46 -13.34 5.32 -3.82
CA ARG A 46 -13.54 5.53 -2.38
C ARG A 46 -15.01 5.49 -1.95
N GLY A 47 -15.91 5.76 -2.88
CA GLY A 47 -17.34 5.94 -2.62
C GLY A 47 -18.15 4.90 -3.36
N THR A 48 -18.73 5.31 -4.50
CA THR A 48 -19.74 4.54 -5.24
C THR A 48 -19.27 3.17 -5.73
N ARG A 49 -17.97 2.99 -6.01
CA ARG A 49 -17.38 1.72 -6.49
C ARG A 49 -16.70 0.90 -5.39
N LEU A 50 -16.80 1.35 -4.14
CA LEU A 50 -16.20 0.70 -3.00
C LEU A 50 -16.87 -0.64 -2.71
N HIS A 51 -16.09 -1.70 -2.66
CA HIS A 51 -16.57 -3.04 -2.30
C HIS A 51 -16.48 -3.22 -0.79
N GLY A 52 -17.56 -3.72 -0.16
CA GLY A 52 -17.63 -3.83 1.31
C GLY A 52 -16.59 -4.77 1.94
N LEU A 53 -16.06 -5.71 1.18
CA LEU A 53 -14.98 -6.62 1.62
C LEU A 53 -13.57 -6.12 1.30
N ALA A 54 -13.42 -4.97 0.62
CA ALA A 54 -12.11 -4.46 0.29
C ALA A 54 -11.37 -3.94 1.53
N PHE A 55 -10.08 -4.19 1.61
CA PHE A 55 -9.25 -3.61 2.67
C PHE A 55 -8.95 -2.14 2.37
N LEU A 56 -9.26 -1.25 3.31
CA LEU A 56 -9.14 0.20 3.11
C LEU A 56 -8.00 0.77 3.94
N CYS A 57 -7.04 1.36 3.25
CA CYS A 57 -5.96 2.15 3.84
C CYS A 57 -5.96 3.56 3.23
N LEU A 58 -7.05 4.28 3.48
CA LEU A 58 -7.34 5.59 2.88
C LEU A 58 -6.98 6.74 3.83
N ARG A 59 -6.66 7.90 3.25
CA ARG A 59 -6.52 9.17 3.98
C ARG A 59 -7.36 10.25 3.32
N GLY A 60 -8.18 10.94 4.12
CA GLY A 60 -9.11 11.96 3.64
C GLY A 60 -8.45 13.16 2.94
N TRP A 61 -7.16 13.42 3.19
CA TRP A 61 -6.40 14.53 2.58
C TRP A 61 -5.45 14.10 1.46
N ILE A 62 -5.62 12.89 0.93
CA ILE A 62 -4.80 12.33 -0.15
C ILE A 62 -5.71 11.92 -1.31
N ASP A 63 -5.67 12.70 -2.39
CA ASP A 63 -6.55 12.52 -3.56
C ASP A 63 -6.26 11.26 -4.39
N PRO A 64 -5.01 10.82 -4.63
CA PRO A 64 -4.79 9.63 -5.44
C PRO A 64 -4.97 8.36 -4.62
N VAL A 65 -5.64 7.37 -5.21
CA VAL A 65 -5.79 6.02 -4.64
C VAL A 65 -5.20 4.99 -5.57
N VAL A 66 -4.85 3.88 -4.98
CA VAL A 66 -4.28 2.73 -5.63
C VAL A 66 -5.12 1.54 -5.22
N ARG A 67 -5.61 0.82 -6.21
CA ARG A 67 -6.26 -0.46 -6.07
C ARG A 67 -5.23 -1.55 -6.35
N ILE A 68 -5.12 -2.49 -5.43
CA ILE A 68 -4.26 -3.66 -5.52
C ILE A 68 -5.19 -4.86 -5.49
N GLU A 69 -5.33 -5.57 -6.60
CA GLU A 69 -6.14 -6.78 -6.64
C GLU A 69 -5.48 -7.88 -5.84
N ILE A 70 -6.31 -8.64 -5.13
CA ILE A 70 -5.88 -9.77 -4.31
C ILE A 70 -6.51 -11.02 -4.91
N THR A 71 -5.67 -11.97 -5.29
CA THR A 71 -6.06 -13.24 -5.92
C THR A 71 -5.91 -14.42 -4.97
N ASP A 72 -5.83 -14.16 -3.65
CA ASP A 72 -5.75 -15.21 -2.63
C ASP A 72 -7.08 -15.97 -2.56
N PRO A 73 -7.12 -17.28 -2.86
CA PRO A 73 -8.35 -18.07 -2.77
C PRO A 73 -8.83 -18.28 -1.32
N ALA A 74 -7.97 -18.07 -0.32
CA ALA A 74 -8.35 -18.19 1.09
C ALA A 74 -8.91 -16.87 1.67
N ASP A 75 -8.66 -15.73 1.03
CA ASP A 75 -9.15 -14.42 1.46
C ASP A 75 -10.40 -14.00 0.67
N ARG A 76 -11.40 -13.46 1.37
CA ARG A 76 -12.59 -12.87 0.73
C ARG A 76 -12.38 -11.42 0.31
N THR A 77 -11.22 -10.84 0.58
CA THR A 77 -10.85 -9.47 0.24
C THR A 77 -10.43 -9.40 -1.22
N PRO A 78 -11.29 -8.91 -2.15
CA PRO A 78 -10.98 -8.99 -3.59
C PRO A 78 -9.89 -8.00 -4.02
N TYR A 79 -9.74 -6.89 -3.28
CA TYR A 79 -8.72 -5.89 -3.53
C TYR A 79 -8.46 -5.04 -2.28
N TRP A 80 -7.29 -4.42 -2.24
CA TRP A 80 -6.92 -3.40 -1.27
C TRP A 80 -6.98 -2.03 -1.94
N LEU A 81 -7.53 -1.04 -1.24
CA LEU A 81 -7.59 0.34 -1.70
C LEU A 81 -6.80 1.23 -0.76
N THR A 82 -5.72 1.84 -1.27
CA THR A 82 -4.82 2.68 -0.47
C THR A 82 -4.58 4.04 -1.07
N SER A 83 -4.56 5.08 -0.25
CA SER A 83 -4.25 6.45 -0.68
C SER A 83 -2.73 6.68 -0.73
N THR A 84 -2.19 7.11 -1.87
CA THR A 84 -0.77 7.48 -2.00
C THR A 84 -0.60 8.74 -2.83
N ARG A 85 0.24 9.68 -2.34
CA ARG A 85 0.58 10.89 -3.10
C ARG A 85 1.53 10.62 -4.27
N ARG A 86 2.10 9.41 -4.39
CA ARG A 86 3.02 9.02 -5.46
C ARG A 86 2.52 7.77 -6.21
N PRO A 87 1.36 7.82 -6.87
CA PRO A 87 0.76 6.66 -7.54
C PRO A 87 1.57 6.16 -8.75
N LYS A 88 2.19 7.06 -9.52
CA LYS A 88 2.83 6.73 -10.81
C LYS A 88 4.09 5.86 -10.67
N ASN A 89 4.73 5.89 -9.49
CA ASN A 89 6.08 5.34 -9.31
C ASN A 89 6.13 4.12 -8.39
N PHE A 90 5.02 3.70 -7.78
CA PHE A 90 5.10 2.76 -6.66
C PHE A 90 5.25 1.31 -7.11
N TRP A 91 4.49 0.88 -8.13
CA TRP A 91 4.60 -0.46 -8.69
C TRP A 91 5.66 -0.56 -9.80
N GLN A 92 5.74 0.45 -10.67
CA GLN A 92 6.71 0.49 -11.77
C GLN A 92 8.18 0.45 -11.31
N ARG A 93 8.44 0.85 -10.06
CA ARG A 93 9.79 0.88 -9.48
C ARG A 93 10.13 -0.38 -8.68
N CYS A 94 9.24 -1.36 -8.62
CA CYS A 94 9.55 -2.67 -8.07
C CYS A 94 10.26 -3.51 -9.14
N PRO A 95 11.60 -3.63 -9.14
CA PRO A 95 12.26 -4.55 -10.05
C PRO A 95 11.77 -5.98 -9.73
N ARG A 96 11.53 -6.78 -10.77
CA ARG A 96 11.11 -8.18 -10.62
C ARG A 96 12.16 -8.99 -9.82
N SER A 97 13.42 -8.53 -9.81
CA SER A 97 14.55 -9.07 -9.06
C SER A 97 14.89 -8.23 -7.80
N LEU A 98 14.00 -8.19 -6.80
CA LEU A 98 14.39 -7.73 -5.47
C LEU A 98 15.14 -8.86 -4.76
N ARG A 99 16.43 -9.04 -5.07
CA ARG A 99 17.25 -10.00 -4.33
C ARG A 99 17.70 -9.46 -2.97
N GLU A 100 17.81 -8.14 -2.78
CA GLU A 100 18.47 -7.59 -1.58
C GLU A 100 17.80 -6.37 -0.91
N ALA A 101 16.70 -5.82 -1.47
CA ALA A 101 16.15 -4.57 -0.95
C ALA A 101 14.63 -4.60 -0.75
N SER A 102 14.19 -4.55 0.51
CA SER A 102 12.82 -4.19 0.85
C SER A 102 12.63 -2.69 0.56
N PHE A 103 11.51 -2.28 -0.05
CA PHE A 103 11.29 -0.89 -0.43
C PHE A 103 10.07 -0.31 0.28
N ARG A 104 10.27 0.74 1.09
CA ARG A 104 9.18 1.44 1.78
C ARG A 104 8.78 2.69 1.00
N ILE A 105 7.52 2.73 0.61
CA ILE A 105 6.89 3.85 -0.10
C ILE A 105 5.98 4.59 0.89
N PRO A 106 6.39 5.77 1.35
CA PRO A 106 5.55 6.54 2.24
C PRO A 106 4.37 7.13 1.48
N CYS A 107 3.19 7.10 2.10
CA CYS A 107 2.00 7.70 1.51
C CYS A 107 2.00 9.25 1.55
N ASN A 108 2.91 9.89 2.31
CA ASN A 108 2.98 11.36 2.47
C ASN A 108 4.06 12.03 1.59
N LYS A 109 3.79 13.28 1.16
CA LYS A 109 4.57 14.11 0.20
C LYS A 109 6.01 14.40 0.65
N GLY A 110 6.25 14.48 1.96
CA GLY A 110 7.55 14.87 2.53
C GLY A 110 8.47 13.71 2.92
N ALA A 111 7.98 12.46 2.94
CA ALA A 111 8.80 11.33 3.34
C ALA A 111 9.59 10.80 2.13
N ARG A 112 10.90 10.63 2.30
CA ARG A 112 11.75 9.99 1.29
C ARG A 112 11.46 8.48 1.31
N PRO A 113 11.43 7.81 0.14
CA PRO A 113 11.49 6.36 0.11
C PRO A 113 12.80 5.94 0.76
N SER A 114 12.71 5.04 1.74
CA SER A 114 13.87 4.45 2.40
C SER A 114 13.89 2.97 2.04
N PRO A 115 15.06 2.32 1.95
CA PRO A 115 15.08 0.87 2.10
C PRO A 115 14.29 0.52 3.36
N ALA A 116 13.34 -0.41 3.24
CA ALA A 116 12.65 -0.92 4.40
C ALA A 116 13.73 -1.61 5.23
N GLN A 117 14.00 -1.04 6.40
CA GLN A 117 14.95 -1.63 7.33
C GLN A 117 14.40 -3.01 7.67
N SER A 118 15.14 -4.06 7.27
CA SER A 118 14.91 -5.43 7.72
C SER A 118 14.82 -5.35 9.24
N GLY A 119 13.64 -5.60 9.78
CA GLY A 119 13.43 -5.69 11.23
C GLY A 119 14.14 -6.95 11.71
N SER A 120 15.44 -6.82 11.98
CA SER A 120 16.15 -7.70 12.89
C SER A 120 15.93 -7.20 14.31
N GLY A 121 15.43 -8.07 15.18
CA GLY A 121 15.09 -7.83 16.58
C GLY A 121 14.20 -8.99 17.01
N VAL A 122 14.79 -10.16 17.30
CA VAL A 122 15.20 -10.63 18.65
C VAL A 122 14.00 -10.78 19.56
#